data_AF-A0A7V9FP54-F1
#
_entry.id   AF-A0A7V9FP54-F1
#
_cell.length_a   1.000
_cell.length_b   1.000
_cell.length_c   1.000
_cell.angle_alpha   90.00
_cell.angle_beta   90.00
_cell.angle_gamma   90.00
#
_symmetry.space_group_name_H-M   'P 1'
#
loop_
_entity.id
_entity.type
_entity.pdbx_description
1 polymer ?
#
loop_
_entity_poly.entity_id
_entity_poly.type
_entity_poly.pdbx_seq_one_letter_code
_entity_poly.pdbx_strand_id
1 'polypeptide(L)'
;MRFLFLDESGRIGQDDVFALGGVTVRAEDWHALREGWLAPLRAHGWPLDQEVKWHGIRTGAVPPALADAVVDALSRAPFLAYVTLLDLEAGAELPEFFGTPEQTYGTALMFVTERFHHLLSAEDELGLIVADSRHREDDASLRRYFGGLTESGTPYVKLDRIVEGLFLGPSHLSIGLQCADLVVSITAAAERRNPQARGYLKKLLTRFAVHPATGELEGVGLKRFPEQVPRPRSATRLFTDMP
;
A
#
# COMPACT_ATOMS: atom_id res chain seq x y z
N MET A 1 4.29 15.78 9.46
CA MET A 1 5.14 14.99 8.52
C MET A 1 4.61 13.59 8.53
N ARG A 2 4.54 12.96 7.36
CA ARG A 2 3.94 11.63 7.21
C ARG A 2 4.89 10.63 6.55
N PHE A 3 4.82 9.38 6.98
CA PHE A 3 5.54 8.27 6.35
C PHE A 3 4.55 7.42 5.56
N LEU A 4 4.93 6.96 4.37
CA LEU A 4 4.24 5.91 3.65
C LEU A 4 5.15 4.68 3.59
N PHE A 5 4.75 3.60 4.24
CA PHE A 5 5.43 2.31 4.16
C PHE A 5 4.83 1.52 3.01
N LEU A 6 5.67 1.03 2.10
CA LEU A 6 5.25 0.31 0.91
C LEU A 6 5.68 -1.17 0.96
N ASP A 7 4.77 -2.02 0.53
CA ASP A 7 5.05 -3.40 0.20
C ASP A 7 4.16 -3.88 -0.95
N GLU A 8 4.40 -5.09 -1.43
CA GLU A 8 3.78 -5.67 -2.61
C GLU A 8 3.27 -7.08 -2.40
N SER A 9 2.35 -7.50 -3.27
CA SER A 9 1.85 -8.87 -3.27
C SER A 9 1.51 -9.35 -4.67
N GLY A 10 2.12 -10.47 -5.05
CA GLY A 10 2.00 -11.07 -6.38
C GLY A 10 3.28 -10.93 -7.19
N ARG A 11 3.42 -11.78 -8.20
CA ARG A 11 4.58 -11.85 -9.09
C ARG A 11 4.16 -11.45 -10.51
N ILE A 12 4.78 -10.39 -11.00
CA ILE A 12 4.54 -9.89 -12.36
C ILE A 12 4.95 -10.97 -13.37
N GLY A 13 4.03 -11.30 -14.29
CA GLY A 13 4.23 -12.36 -15.29
C GLY A 13 3.95 -13.78 -14.81
N GLN A 14 3.50 -13.97 -13.56
CA GLN A 14 3.14 -15.31 -13.04
C GLN A 14 1.75 -15.36 -12.41
N ASP A 15 1.33 -14.28 -11.74
CA ASP A 15 0.01 -14.20 -11.12
C ASP A 15 -0.91 -13.28 -11.97
N ASP A 16 -2.23 -13.41 -11.83
CA ASP A 16 -3.20 -12.61 -12.60
C ASP A 16 -3.31 -11.16 -12.08
N VAL A 17 -2.92 -10.94 -10.81
CA VAL A 17 -2.99 -9.65 -10.14
C VAL A 17 -1.65 -9.35 -9.48
N PHE A 18 -1.16 -8.13 -9.66
CA PHE A 18 -0.07 -7.56 -8.90
C PHE A 18 -0.60 -6.44 -8.00
N ALA A 19 -0.24 -6.43 -6.72
CA ALA A 19 -0.61 -5.38 -5.80
C ALA A 19 0.62 -4.64 -5.30
N LEU A 20 0.54 -3.30 -5.26
CA LEU A 20 1.49 -2.45 -4.55
C LEU A 20 0.70 -1.48 -3.69
N GLY A 21 1.14 -1.27 -2.46
CA GLY A 21 0.48 -0.33 -1.58
C GLY A 21 1.12 -0.30 -0.21
N GLY A 22 0.38 0.17 0.76
CA GLY A 22 0.75 0.04 2.15
C GLY A 22 0.04 1.04 3.04
N VAL A 23 0.71 1.41 4.12
CA VAL A 23 0.13 2.21 5.20
C VAL A 23 0.86 3.52 5.35
N THR A 24 0.11 4.60 5.56
CA THR A 24 0.63 5.91 5.86
C THR A 24 0.27 6.34 7.27
N VAL A 25 1.25 6.89 7.98
CA VAL A 25 1.15 7.25 9.41
C VAL A 25 1.84 8.58 9.64
N ARG A 26 1.22 9.44 10.46
CA ARG A 26 1.85 10.69 10.91
C ARG A 26 2.99 10.36 11.88
N ALA A 27 4.06 11.15 11.87
CA ALA A 27 5.20 10.91 12.74
C ALA A 27 4.80 10.85 14.23
N GLU A 28 3.88 11.70 14.66
CA GLU A 28 3.32 11.77 16.02
C GLU A 28 2.49 10.52 16.41
N ASP A 29 1.92 9.81 15.44
CA ASP A 29 1.09 8.63 15.66
C ASP A 29 1.90 7.32 15.67
N TRP A 30 3.21 7.41 15.41
CA TRP A 30 4.10 6.24 15.28
C TRP A 30 4.07 5.33 16.51
N HIS A 31 4.12 5.89 17.72
CA HIS A 31 4.09 5.13 18.96
C HIS A 31 2.77 4.35 19.12
N ALA A 32 1.65 4.96 18.72
CA ALA A 32 0.35 4.31 18.81
C ALA A 32 0.20 3.17 17.78
N LEU A 33 0.70 3.35 16.55
CA LEU A 33 0.78 2.26 15.56
C LEU A 33 1.65 1.10 16.09
N ARG A 34 2.83 1.42 16.62
CA ARG A 34 3.77 0.44 17.18
C ARG A 34 3.16 -0.38 18.31
N GLU A 35 2.53 0.28 19.28
CA GLU A 35 1.90 -0.45 20.38
C GLU A 35 0.67 -1.23 19.93
N GLY A 36 -0.10 -0.71 18.97
CA GLY A 36 -1.21 -1.44 18.33
C GLY A 36 -0.75 -2.73 17.66
N TRP A 37 0.41 -2.72 16.99
CA TRP A 37 1.00 -3.91 16.39
C TRP A 37 1.54 -4.90 17.44
N LEU A 38 2.32 -4.41 18.41
CA LEU A 38 3.02 -5.28 19.36
C LEU A 38 2.12 -5.87 20.45
N ALA A 39 1.03 -5.20 20.83
CA ALA A 39 0.11 -5.66 21.87
C ALA A 39 -0.48 -7.07 21.61
N PRO A 40 -1.10 -7.37 20.44
CA PRO A 40 -1.58 -8.72 20.15
C PRO A 40 -0.46 -9.76 20.09
N LEU A 41 0.72 -9.40 19.55
CA LEU A 41 1.86 -10.33 19.50
C LEU A 41 2.27 -10.77 20.91
N ARG A 42 2.43 -9.81 21.83
CA ARG A 42 2.77 -10.07 23.24
C ARG A 42 1.68 -10.88 23.94
N ALA A 43 0.41 -10.52 23.73
CA ALA A 43 -0.72 -11.19 24.37
C ALA A 43 -0.86 -12.67 23.97
N HIS A 44 -0.45 -13.01 22.75
CA HIS A 44 -0.47 -14.38 22.24
C HIS A 44 0.89 -15.09 22.34
N GLY A 45 1.90 -14.47 22.97
CA GLY A 45 3.23 -15.07 23.11
C GLY A 45 3.97 -15.26 21.78
N TRP A 46 3.63 -14.47 20.75
CA TRP A 46 4.28 -14.53 19.45
C TRP A 46 5.69 -13.93 19.53
N PRO A 47 6.74 -14.60 19.01
CA PRO A 47 8.10 -14.06 18.98
C PRO A 47 8.16 -12.75 18.20
N LEU A 48 8.70 -11.69 18.80
CA LEU A 48 8.71 -10.34 18.20
C LEU A 48 9.73 -10.18 17.07
N ASP A 49 10.64 -11.15 16.91
CA ASP A 49 11.55 -11.30 15.80
C ASP A 49 10.93 -12.07 14.62
N GLN A 50 9.70 -12.58 14.76
CA GLN A 50 8.95 -13.25 13.70
C GLN A 50 7.82 -12.38 13.18
N GLU A 51 7.77 -12.22 11.85
CA GLU A 51 6.73 -11.45 11.19
C GLU A 51 5.40 -12.21 11.11
N VAL A 52 4.29 -11.48 11.28
CA VAL A 52 2.95 -11.99 10.97
C VAL A 52 2.64 -11.70 9.50
N LYS A 53 2.89 -12.68 8.64
CA LYS A 53 2.60 -12.60 7.20
C LYS A 53 1.28 -13.27 6.83
N TRP A 54 0.64 -12.77 5.77
CA TRP A 54 -0.52 -13.42 5.17
C TRP A 54 -0.28 -14.89 4.80
N HIS A 55 0.90 -15.23 4.25
CA HIS A 55 1.24 -16.61 3.93
C HIS A 55 1.16 -17.51 5.17
N GLY A 56 1.68 -17.05 6.31
CA GLY A 56 1.64 -17.79 7.57
C GLY A 56 0.22 -17.95 8.13
N ILE A 57 -0.63 -16.92 7.98
CA ILE A 57 -2.06 -17.02 8.30
C ILE A 57 -2.73 -18.11 7.45
N ARG A 58 -2.49 -18.08 6.14
CA ARG A 58 -3.10 -19.01 5.18
C ARG A 58 -2.65 -20.46 5.39
N THR A 59 -1.40 -20.69 5.77
CA THR A 59 -0.84 -22.04 6.01
C THR A 59 -1.06 -22.53 7.44
N GLY A 60 -1.58 -21.68 8.34
CA GLY A 60 -1.78 -22.00 9.75
C GLY A 60 -0.52 -21.90 10.62
N ALA A 61 0.59 -21.41 10.07
CA ALA A 61 1.80 -21.09 10.85
C ALA A 61 1.56 -19.95 11.85
N VAL A 62 0.70 -18.99 11.48
CA VAL A 62 0.17 -17.97 12.42
C VAL A 62 -1.12 -18.51 13.03
N PRO A 63 -1.22 -18.66 14.35
CA PRO A 63 -2.44 -19.12 15.01
C PRO A 63 -3.65 -18.24 14.66
N PRO A 64 -4.84 -18.83 14.39
CA PRO A 64 -6.02 -18.06 14.00
C PRO A 64 -6.40 -16.94 14.98
N ALA A 65 -6.35 -17.21 16.29
CA ALA A 65 -6.66 -16.21 17.31
C ALA A 65 -5.68 -15.02 17.28
N LEU A 66 -4.41 -15.28 16.99
CA LEU A 66 -3.42 -14.21 16.80
C LEU A 66 -3.70 -13.42 15.53
N ALA A 67 -4.00 -14.10 14.42
CA ALA A 67 -4.34 -13.44 13.15
C ALA A 67 -5.55 -12.51 13.31
N ASP A 68 -6.61 -12.98 13.97
CA ASP A 68 -7.78 -12.18 14.29
C ASP A 68 -7.43 -10.96 15.15
N ALA A 69 -6.64 -11.16 16.22
CA ALA A 69 -6.23 -10.08 17.11
C ALA A 69 -5.38 -9.01 16.43
N VAL A 70 -4.46 -9.41 15.54
CA VAL A 70 -3.62 -8.49 14.74
C VAL A 70 -4.49 -7.68 13.78
N VAL A 71 -5.37 -8.32 13.01
CA VAL A 71 -6.26 -7.63 12.06
C VAL A 71 -7.21 -6.68 12.80
N ASP A 72 -7.75 -7.10 13.94
CA ASP A 72 -8.59 -6.26 14.78
C ASP A 72 -7.80 -5.05 15.31
N ALA A 73 -6.56 -5.23 15.76
CA ALA A 73 -5.71 -4.12 16.20
C ALA A 73 -5.43 -3.13 15.05
N LEU A 74 -5.07 -3.63 13.86
CA LEU A 74 -4.86 -2.81 12.67
C LEU A 74 -6.11 -2.01 12.27
N SER A 75 -7.31 -2.59 12.39
CA SER A 75 -8.56 -1.89 12.06
C SER A 75 -8.81 -0.64 12.92
N ARG A 76 -8.12 -0.51 14.06
CA ARG A 76 -8.23 0.63 14.99
C ARG A 76 -6.96 1.49 15.02
N ALA A 77 -5.90 1.09 14.32
CA ALA A 77 -4.63 1.79 14.38
C ALA A 77 -4.69 3.14 13.62
N PRO A 78 -3.83 4.11 13.99
CA PRO A 78 -3.83 5.45 13.41
C PRO A 78 -3.03 5.50 12.10
N PHE A 79 -3.51 4.77 11.08
CA PHE A 79 -2.96 4.84 9.73
C PHE A 79 -4.06 4.98 8.69
N LEU A 80 -3.69 5.47 7.51
CA LEU A 80 -4.48 5.35 6.29
C LEU A 80 -3.82 4.36 5.33
N ALA A 81 -4.60 3.60 4.57
CA ALA A 81 -4.11 2.63 3.60
C ALA A 81 -4.41 3.05 2.17
N TYR A 82 -3.44 2.75 1.29
CA TYR A 82 -3.56 2.84 -0.15
C TYR A 82 -3.11 1.52 -0.77
N VAL A 83 -3.90 0.94 -1.66
CA VAL A 83 -3.51 -0.25 -2.43
C VAL A 83 -3.93 -0.06 -3.88
N THR A 84 -2.96 -0.25 -4.77
CA THR A 84 -3.18 -0.38 -6.20
C THR A 84 -3.16 -1.86 -6.56
N LEU A 85 -4.19 -2.32 -7.25
CA LEU A 85 -4.37 -3.65 -7.81
C LEU A 85 -4.26 -3.53 -9.34
N LEU A 86 -3.20 -4.10 -9.88
CA LEU A 86 -2.99 -4.21 -11.32
C LEU A 86 -3.49 -5.57 -11.81
N ASP A 87 -4.47 -5.54 -12.70
CA ASP A 87 -4.95 -6.70 -13.45
C ASP A 87 -3.99 -6.94 -14.63
N LEU A 88 -3.17 -7.99 -14.51
CA LEU A 88 -2.07 -8.27 -15.43
C LEU A 88 -2.58 -8.86 -16.75
N GLU A 89 -3.73 -9.53 -16.74
CA GLU A 89 -4.36 -10.06 -17.94
C GLU A 89 -4.99 -8.92 -18.75
N ALA A 90 -5.83 -8.10 -18.11
CA ALA A 90 -6.43 -6.95 -18.78
C ALA A 90 -5.40 -5.89 -19.20
N GLY A 91 -4.29 -5.78 -18.46
CA GLY A 91 -3.18 -4.89 -18.75
C GLY A 91 -2.37 -5.25 -19.99
N ALA A 92 -2.44 -6.48 -20.49
CA ALA A 92 -1.66 -6.93 -21.65
C ALA A 92 -1.91 -6.10 -22.93
N GLU A 93 -3.09 -5.48 -23.04
CA GLU A 93 -3.47 -4.60 -24.15
C GLU A 93 -2.96 -3.17 -24.00
N LEU A 94 -2.29 -2.84 -22.89
CA LEU A 94 -1.79 -1.50 -22.56
C LEU A 94 -0.26 -1.52 -22.35
N PRO A 95 0.54 -1.68 -23.43
CA PRO A 95 1.99 -1.85 -23.34
C PRO A 95 2.71 -0.64 -22.72
N GLU A 96 2.12 0.55 -22.76
CA GLU A 96 2.65 1.74 -22.11
C GLU A 96 2.68 1.64 -20.57
N PHE A 97 1.83 0.78 -19.99
CA PHE A 97 1.75 0.54 -18.55
C PHE A 97 2.26 -0.85 -18.14
N PHE A 98 2.11 -1.87 -19.00
CA PHE A 98 2.39 -3.28 -18.68
C PHE A 98 3.46 -3.93 -19.56
N GLY A 99 4.09 -3.18 -20.47
CA GLY A 99 4.99 -3.75 -21.49
C GLY A 99 6.20 -4.53 -20.94
N THR A 100 6.62 -4.22 -19.71
CA THR A 100 7.71 -4.92 -19.00
C THR A 100 7.39 -5.03 -17.50
N PRO A 101 8.05 -5.93 -16.76
CA PRO A 101 7.93 -5.99 -15.30
C PRO A 101 8.27 -4.66 -14.62
N GLU A 102 9.31 -3.96 -15.09
CA GLU A 102 9.72 -2.66 -14.57
C GLU A 102 8.64 -1.58 -14.82
N GLN A 103 8.05 -1.54 -16.02
CA GLN A 103 6.94 -0.63 -16.32
C GLN A 103 5.68 -0.94 -15.51
N THR A 104 5.36 -2.22 -15.35
CA THR A 104 4.20 -2.67 -14.56
C THR A 104 4.36 -2.23 -13.10
N TYR A 105 5.55 -2.46 -12.53
CA TYR A 105 5.87 -2.00 -11.19
C TYR A 105 5.81 -0.48 -11.08
N GLY A 106 6.44 0.24 -12.02
CA GLY A 106 6.43 1.70 -12.09
C GLY A 106 5.00 2.26 -12.15
N THR A 107 4.10 1.63 -12.90
CA THR A 107 2.67 1.99 -12.96
C THR A 107 2.01 1.88 -11.58
N ALA A 108 2.24 0.78 -10.86
CA ALA A 108 1.68 0.61 -9.53
C ALA A 108 2.21 1.68 -8.56
N LEU A 109 3.52 1.94 -8.62
CA LEU A 109 4.20 2.93 -7.77
C LEU A 109 3.72 4.35 -8.06
N MET A 110 3.59 4.71 -9.34
CA MET A 110 3.01 5.98 -9.78
C MET A 110 1.65 6.20 -9.12
N PHE A 111 0.72 5.23 -9.25
CA PHE A 111 -0.62 5.36 -8.69
C PHE A 111 -0.65 5.50 -7.16
N VAL A 112 0.18 4.73 -6.44
CA VAL A 112 0.22 4.85 -4.97
C VAL A 112 0.84 6.18 -4.54
N THR A 113 1.89 6.62 -5.23
CA THR A 113 2.62 7.85 -4.93
C THR A 113 1.77 9.10 -5.17
N GLU A 114 0.98 9.14 -6.25
CA GLU A 114 0.03 10.23 -6.51
C GLU A 114 -1.00 10.37 -5.38
N ARG A 115 -1.55 9.25 -4.90
CA ARG A 115 -2.54 9.25 -3.80
C ARG A 115 -1.95 9.78 -2.51
N PHE A 116 -0.72 9.37 -2.21
CA PHE A 116 0.00 9.87 -1.05
C PHE A 116 0.32 11.36 -1.19
N HIS A 117 0.80 11.82 -2.35
CA HIS A 117 1.04 13.24 -2.60
C HIS A 117 -0.22 14.08 -2.44
N HIS A 118 -1.36 13.61 -2.94
CA HIS A 118 -2.59 14.34 -2.78
C HIS A 118 -3.05 14.45 -1.31
N LEU A 119 -2.86 13.39 -0.52
CA LEU A 119 -3.10 13.43 0.93
C LEU A 119 -2.21 14.50 1.59
N LEU A 120 -0.92 14.49 1.28
CA LEU A 120 0.03 15.48 1.78
C LEU A 120 -0.38 16.90 1.38
N SER A 121 -0.84 17.10 0.15
CA SER A 121 -1.30 18.39 -0.34
C SER A 121 -2.56 18.86 0.40
N ALA A 122 -3.53 17.97 0.60
CA ALA A 122 -4.78 18.28 1.30
C ALA A 122 -4.56 18.64 2.79
N GLU A 123 -3.52 18.09 3.41
CA GLU A 123 -3.17 18.33 4.81
C GLU A 123 -2.02 19.33 5.00
N ASP A 124 -1.51 19.91 3.90
CA ASP A 124 -0.32 20.77 3.88
C ASP A 124 0.90 20.18 4.60
N GLU A 125 1.13 18.88 4.42
CA GLU A 125 2.22 18.12 5.03
C GLU A 125 3.35 17.81 4.04
N LEU A 126 4.55 17.57 4.58
CA LEU A 126 5.63 16.89 3.87
C LEU A 126 5.61 15.39 4.19
N GLY A 127 6.02 14.58 3.22
CA GLY A 127 6.04 13.12 3.36
C GLY A 127 7.33 12.45 2.91
N LEU A 128 7.54 11.25 3.45
CA LEU A 128 8.63 10.33 3.10
C LEU A 128 8.04 8.97 2.72
N ILE A 129 8.60 8.34 1.69
CA ILE A 129 8.23 6.98 1.31
C ILE A 129 9.30 6.03 1.83
N VAL A 130 8.89 4.94 2.47
CA VAL A 130 9.74 3.88 3.00
C VAL A 130 9.38 2.58 2.31
N ALA A 131 10.32 1.98 1.59
CA ALA A 131 10.12 0.70 0.92
C ALA A 131 11.19 -0.30 1.37
N ASP A 132 10.86 -1.59 1.36
CA ASP A 132 11.82 -2.66 1.60
C ASP A 132 12.84 -2.74 0.45
N SER A 133 14.09 -3.08 0.79
CA SER A 133 15.16 -3.26 -0.19
C SER A 133 14.95 -4.56 -0.97
N ARG A 134 14.95 -4.43 -2.29
CA ARG A 134 14.99 -5.56 -3.23
C ARG A 134 16.40 -5.58 -3.79
N HIS A 135 17.17 -6.59 -3.44
CA HIS A 135 18.55 -6.88 -3.89
C HIS A 135 19.20 -5.83 -4.83
N ARG A 136 20.32 -5.22 -4.43
CA ARG A 136 21.17 -4.20 -5.12
C ARG A 136 20.80 -3.71 -6.54
N GLU A 137 20.57 -4.57 -7.52
CA GLU A 137 20.21 -4.18 -8.89
C GLU A 137 18.79 -3.59 -8.98
N ASP A 138 17.82 -4.18 -8.28
CA ASP A 138 16.44 -3.69 -8.21
C ASP A 138 16.37 -2.38 -7.40
N ASP A 139 17.15 -2.27 -6.31
CA ASP A 139 17.28 -1.04 -5.53
C ASP A 139 17.79 0.14 -6.38
N ALA A 140 18.69 -0.09 -7.34
CA ALA A 140 19.20 0.98 -8.20
C ALA A 140 18.15 1.46 -9.21
N SER A 141 17.35 0.55 -9.78
CA SER A 141 16.21 0.91 -10.63
C SER A 141 15.15 1.68 -9.84
N LEU A 142 14.77 1.17 -8.67
CA LEU A 142 13.80 1.83 -7.79
C LEU A 142 14.27 3.23 -7.40
N ARG A 143 15.53 3.40 -6.99
CA ARG A 143 16.10 4.73 -6.68
C ARG A 143 16.07 5.67 -7.89
N ARG A 144 16.37 5.19 -9.10
CA ARG A 144 16.26 6.01 -10.31
C ARG A 144 14.82 6.41 -10.59
N TYR A 145 13.88 5.49 -10.39
CA TYR A 145 12.46 5.77 -10.59
C TYR A 145 11.94 6.81 -9.59
N PHE A 146 12.26 6.67 -8.30
CA PHE A 146 11.92 7.67 -7.29
C PHE A 146 12.59 9.02 -7.54
N GLY A 147 13.87 9.03 -7.96
CA GLY A 147 14.54 10.27 -8.37
C GLY A 147 13.84 10.96 -9.54
N GLY A 148 13.41 10.19 -10.54
CA GLY A 148 12.60 10.71 -11.65
C GLY A 148 11.24 11.25 -11.20
N LEU A 149 10.56 10.54 -10.28
CA LEU A 149 9.29 10.98 -9.70
C LEU A 149 9.41 12.27 -8.90
N THR A 150 10.46 12.45 -8.10
CA THR A 150 10.66 13.67 -7.30
C THR A 150 11.16 14.84 -8.16
N GLU A 151 11.96 14.59 -9.19
CA GLU A 151 12.47 15.63 -10.10
C GLU A 151 11.40 16.10 -11.11
N SER A 152 10.68 15.15 -11.73
CA SER A 152 9.80 15.42 -12.88
C SER A 152 8.30 15.25 -12.59
N GLY A 153 7.94 14.61 -11.47
CA GLY A 153 6.55 14.21 -11.19
C GLY A 153 6.10 13.00 -12.00
N THR A 154 4.79 12.78 -12.02
CA THR A 154 4.11 11.85 -12.93
C THR A 154 3.58 12.62 -14.15
N PRO A 155 3.09 11.92 -15.21
CA PRO A 155 2.37 12.59 -16.30
C PRO A 155 1.15 13.41 -15.85
N TYR A 156 0.67 13.19 -14.63
CA TYR A 156 -0.56 13.75 -14.09
C TYR A 156 -0.32 14.76 -12.96
N VAL A 157 0.73 14.59 -12.14
CA VAL A 157 0.93 15.36 -10.89
C VAL A 157 2.41 15.65 -10.64
N LYS A 158 2.74 16.86 -10.18
CA LYS A 158 4.06 17.16 -9.62
C LYS A 158 4.13 16.71 -8.16
N LEU A 159 5.15 15.95 -7.80
CA LEU A 159 5.26 15.29 -6.49
C LEU A 159 6.11 16.09 -5.47
N ASP A 160 5.91 17.40 -5.40
CA ASP A 160 6.72 18.36 -4.62
C ASP A 160 6.62 18.25 -3.09
N ARG A 161 5.61 17.53 -2.57
CA ARG A 161 5.44 17.27 -1.13
C ARG A 161 6.17 16.02 -0.63
N ILE A 162 6.74 15.21 -1.52
CA ILE A 162 7.49 14.01 -1.17
C ILE A 162 8.97 14.35 -1.16
N VAL A 163 9.56 14.30 0.03
CA VAL A 163 10.93 14.78 0.26
C VAL A 163 11.97 13.79 -0.24
N GLU A 164 11.76 12.50 -0.03
CA GLU A 164 12.70 11.43 -0.39
C GLU A 164 12.05 10.03 -0.32
N GLY A 165 12.61 9.08 -1.06
CA GLY A 165 12.39 7.63 -0.90
C GLY A 165 13.50 6.99 -0.06
N LEU A 166 13.17 6.58 1.17
CA LEU A 166 14.09 5.89 2.07
C LEU A 166 13.96 4.37 1.90
N PHE A 167 14.94 3.76 1.24
CA PHE A 167 15.08 2.31 1.19
C PHE A 167 15.86 1.84 2.42
N LEU A 168 15.18 1.16 3.34
CA LEU A 168 15.78 0.64 4.57
C LEU A 168 16.04 -0.86 4.49
N GLY A 169 16.98 -1.32 5.33
CA GLY A 169 17.32 -2.73 5.51
C GLY A 169 16.17 -3.57 6.08
N PRO A 170 16.45 -4.83 6.45
CA PRO A 170 15.52 -5.95 6.32
C PRO A 170 14.17 -5.75 7.07
N SER A 171 13.07 -6.08 6.36
CA SER A 171 11.66 -5.87 6.74
C SER A 171 11.26 -6.31 8.17
N HIS A 172 11.87 -7.35 8.72
CA HIS A 172 11.57 -7.84 10.08
C HIS A 172 11.87 -6.81 11.19
N LEU A 173 12.60 -5.75 10.88
CA LEU A 173 12.91 -4.67 11.83
C LEU A 173 11.98 -3.45 11.70
N SER A 174 11.11 -3.39 10.68
CA SER A 174 10.22 -2.26 10.43
C SER A 174 8.76 -2.64 10.61
N ILE A 175 8.16 -2.17 11.71
CA ILE A 175 6.73 -2.36 11.99
C ILE A 175 5.86 -1.76 10.89
N GLY A 176 6.25 -0.62 10.33
CA GLY A 176 5.53 0.03 9.24
C GLY A 176 5.50 -0.85 7.98
N LEU A 177 6.64 -1.47 7.62
CA LEU A 177 6.71 -2.41 6.49
C LEU A 177 5.90 -3.69 6.78
N GLN A 178 5.95 -4.23 8.00
CA GLN A 178 5.12 -5.40 8.37
C GLN A 178 3.62 -5.11 8.28
N CYS A 179 3.20 -3.91 8.68
CA CYS A 179 1.80 -3.47 8.53
C CYS A 179 1.44 -3.35 7.04
N ALA A 180 2.33 -2.77 6.22
CA ALA A 180 2.14 -2.65 4.78
C ALA A 180 2.01 -4.03 4.11
N ASP A 181 2.93 -4.97 4.38
CA ASP A 181 2.89 -6.35 3.88
C ASP A 181 1.52 -6.97 4.12
N LEU A 182 1.08 -6.95 5.39
CA LEU A 182 -0.14 -7.63 5.78
C LEU A 182 -1.37 -7.00 5.13
N VAL A 183 -1.47 -5.66 5.08
CA VAL A 183 -2.58 -4.96 4.43
C VAL A 183 -2.61 -5.24 2.92
N VAL A 184 -1.48 -5.13 2.24
CA VAL A 184 -1.39 -5.33 0.78
C VAL A 184 -1.67 -6.79 0.44
N SER A 185 -1.07 -7.73 1.16
CA SER A 185 -1.25 -9.17 0.95
C SER A 185 -2.69 -9.64 1.23
N ILE A 186 -3.35 -9.13 2.29
CA ILE A 186 -4.78 -9.39 2.52
C ILE A 186 -5.62 -8.85 1.37
N THR A 187 -5.33 -7.63 0.90
CA THR A 187 -6.08 -7.00 -0.19
C THR A 187 -5.95 -7.78 -1.49
N ALA A 188 -4.72 -8.14 -1.87
CA ALA A 188 -4.46 -8.94 -3.06
C ALA A 188 -5.08 -10.34 -2.98
N ALA A 189 -5.03 -10.99 -1.80
CA ALA A 189 -5.66 -12.29 -1.60
C ALA A 189 -7.20 -12.22 -1.67
N ALA A 190 -7.80 -11.13 -1.17
CA ALA A 190 -9.24 -10.90 -1.27
C ALA A 190 -9.69 -10.69 -2.71
N GLU A 191 -8.88 -9.98 -3.52
CA GLU A 191 -9.08 -9.81 -4.96
C GLU A 191 -9.03 -11.16 -5.69
N ARG A 192 -8.07 -12.03 -5.33
CA ARG A 192 -7.99 -13.44 -5.76
C ARG A 192 -9.05 -14.35 -5.12
N ARG A 193 -10.14 -13.77 -4.61
CA ARG A 193 -11.34 -14.43 -4.10
C ARG A 193 -11.13 -15.31 -2.86
N ASN A 194 -10.06 -15.11 -2.08
CA ASN A 194 -9.85 -15.84 -0.84
C ASN A 194 -10.90 -15.43 0.24
N PRO A 195 -11.70 -16.37 0.80
CA PRO A 195 -12.76 -16.02 1.74
C PRO A 195 -12.29 -15.41 3.07
N GLN A 196 -11.21 -15.93 3.65
CA GLN A 196 -10.64 -15.40 4.90
C GLN A 196 -10.09 -13.99 4.68
N ALA A 197 -9.38 -13.78 3.57
CA ALA A 197 -8.86 -12.47 3.20
C ALA A 197 -9.98 -11.45 3.01
N ARG A 198 -11.10 -11.82 2.38
CA ARG A 198 -12.28 -10.95 2.25
C ARG A 198 -12.88 -10.56 3.60
N GLY A 199 -12.94 -11.50 4.53
CA GLY A 199 -13.37 -11.25 5.91
C GLY A 199 -12.48 -10.23 6.62
N TYR A 200 -11.16 -10.37 6.49
CA TYR A 200 -10.19 -9.42 7.07
C TYR A 200 -10.19 -8.08 6.37
N LEU A 201 -10.23 -8.06 5.03
CA LEU A 201 -10.29 -6.82 4.27
C LEU A 201 -11.49 -5.98 4.70
N LYS A 202 -12.67 -6.58 4.89
CA LYS A 202 -13.87 -5.87 5.38
C LYS A 202 -13.63 -5.12 6.69
N LYS A 203 -12.84 -5.68 7.62
CA LYS A 203 -12.46 -5.00 8.87
C LYS A 203 -11.50 -3.83 8.59
N LEU A 204 -10.54 -4.06 7.70
CA LEU A 204 -9.50 -3.09 7.35
C LEU A 204 -9.99 -1.93 6.47
N LEU A 205 -11.11 -2.07 5.74
CA LEU A 205 -11.64 -1.02 4.86
C LEU A 205 -11.84 0.33 5.57
N THR A 206 -12.09 0.32 6.88
CA THR A 206 -12.22 1.55 7.70
C THR A 206 -10.91 2.34 7.84
N ARG A 207 -9.78 1.76 7.46
CA ARG A 207 -8.46 2.40 7.41
C ARG A 207 -8.05 2.77 5.99
N PHE A 208 -8.77 2.35 4.96
CA PHE A 208 -8.46 2.78 3.60
C PHE A 208 -8.88 4.23 3.41
N ALA A 209 -8.08 5.00 2.67
CA ALA A 209 -8.45 6.37 2.36
C ALA A 209 -9.73 6.43 1.51
N VAL A 210 -10.57 7.41 1.79
CA VAL A 210 -11.82 7.68 1.06
C VAL A 210 -11.80 9.10 0.54
N HIS A 211 -12.55 9.35 -0.53
CA HIS A 211 -12.72 10.70 -1.07
C HIS A 211 -13.32 11.61 0.02
N PRO A 212 -12.75 12.78 0.30
CA PRO A 212 -13.21 13.63 1.41
C PRO A 212 -14.64 14.14 1.25
N ALA A 213 -15.07 14.45 0.02
CA ALA A 213 -16.44 14.90 -0.26
C ALA A 213 -17.47 13.76 -0.45
N THR A 214 -17.15 12.70 -1.19
CA THR A 214 -18.13 11.65 -1.56
C THR A 214 -18.08 10.40 -0.67
N GLY A 215 -17.00 10.21 0.10
CA GLY A 215 -16.77 8.99 0.87
C GLY A 215 -16.40 7.77 0.03
N GLU A 216 -16.13 7.93 -1.27
CA GLU A 216 -15.78 6.82 -2.16
C GLU A 216 -14.40 6.24 -1.82
N LEU A 217 -14.34 4.91 -1.63
CA LEU A 217 -13.11 4.14 -1.45
C LEU A 217 -12.40 3.89 -2.79
N GLU A 218 -13.20 3.49 -3.76
CA GLU A 218 -12.75 3.00 -5.05
C GLU A 218 -12.11 4.14 -5.84
N GLY A 219 -10.94 3.89 -6.42
CA GLY A 219 -10.14 4.93 -7.05
C GLY A 219 -9.37 5.82 -6.06
N VAL A 220 -9.65 5.75 -4.75
CA VAL A 220 -8.96 6.52 -3.70
C VAL A 220 -8.01 5.62 -2.91
N GLY A 221 -8.45 5.03 -1.80
CA GLY A 221 -7.67 4.07 -1.02
C GLY A 221 -7.47 2.75 -1.75
N LEU A 222 -8.38 2.37 -2.66
CA LEU A 222 -8.28 1.15 -3.44
C LEU A 222 -8.38 1.46 -4.94
N LYS A 223 -7.27 1.33 -5.69
CA LYS A 223 -7.23 1.57 -7.13
C LYS A 223 -7.11 0.26 -7.88
N ARG A 224 -8.05 -0.04 -8.78
CA ARG A 224 -7.91 -1.10 -9.78
C ARG A 224 -7.49 -0.52 -11.11
N PHE A 225 -6.56 -1.18 -11.79
CA PHE A 225 -6.11 -0.78 -13.11
C PHE A 225 -5.73 -2.01 -13.98
N PRO A 226 -6.20 -2.10 -15.24
CA PRO A 226 -7.14 -1.20 -15.89
C PRO A 226 -8.51 -1.15 -15.21
N GLU A 227 -9.26 -0.06 -15.37
CA GLU A 227 -10.61 0.02 -14.83
C GLU A 227 -11.54 -0.86 -15.67
N GLN A 228 -12.04 -1.95 -15.07
CA GLN A 228 -13.01 -2.82 -15.75
C GLN A 228 -14.38 -2.12 -15.98
N VAL A 229 -14.68 -1.07 -15.21
CA VAL A 229 -15.85 -0.21 -15.38
C VAL A 229 -15.38 1.25 -15.49
N PRO A 230 -15.49 1.90 -16.67
CA PRO A 230 -15.07 3.28 -16.85
C PRO A 230 -15.87 4.24 -15.96
N ARG A 231 -15.20 5.12 -15.24
CA ARG A 231 -15.86 6.18 -14.46
C ARG A 231 -15.82 7.53 -15.17
N PRO A 232 -16.87 8.36 -15.02
CA PRO A 232 -16.84 9.73 -15.55
C PRO A 232 -15.67 10.51 -14.94
N ARG A 233 -14.95 11.28 -15.78
CA ARG A 233 -13.72 12.01 -15.41
C ARG A 233 -13.85 12.95 -14.21
N SER A 234 -15.06 13.42 -13.89
CA SER A 234 -15.32 14.24 -12.70
C SER A 234 -15.22 13.47 -11.40
N ALA A 235 -15.49 12.15 -11.41
CA ALA A 235 -15.40 11.27 -10.24
C ALA A 235 -13.98 10.75 -9.99
N THR A 236 -13.07 10.88 -10.96
CA THR A 236 -11.65 10.51 -10.83
C THR A 236 -10.77 11.65 -10.33
N ARG A 237 -11.28 12.89 -10.23
CA ARG A 237 -10.58 13.97 -9.52
C ARG A 237 -10.64 13.68 -8.03
N LEU A 238 -9.60 13.01 -7.54
CA LEU A 238 -9.42 12.62 -6.14
C LEU A 238 -9.60 13.80 -5.16
N PHE A 239 -9.22 14.99 -5.61
CA PHE A 239 -9.34 16.24 -4.89
C PHE A 239 -9.67 17.30 -5.95
N THR A 240 -10.92 17.79 -5.94
CA THR A 240 -11.26 18.99 -6.70
C THR A 240 -10.58 20.17 -6.01
N ASP A 241 -10.11 21.15 -6.78
CA ASP A 241 -9.60 22.42 -6.25
C ASP A 241 -10.63 22.98 -5.27
N MET A 242 -10.36 22.81 -3.96
CA MET A 242 -11.12 23.47 -2.93
C MET A 242 -10.81 24.97 -3.08
N PRO A 243 -11.83 25.83 -3.15
CA PRO A 243 -11.65 27.27 -3.36
C PRO A 243 -10.82 27.92 -2.24
#